data_AF-A0A1Q7UB58-F1
#
_entry.id   AF-A0A1Q7UB58-F1
#
_cell.length_a   1.000
_cell.length_b   1.000
_cell.length_c   1.000
_cell.angle_alpha   90.00
_cell.angle_beta   90.00
_cell.angle_gamma   90.00
#
_symmetry.space_group_name_H-M   'P 1'
#
loop_
_entity.id
_entity.type
_entity.pdbx_description
1 polymer ?
#
loop_
_entity_poly.entity_id
_entity_poly.type
_entity_poly.pdbx_seq_one_letter_code
_entity_poly.pdbx_strand_id
1 'polypeptide(L)'
;MVPAGQTPPGALGLYVAGAGGTISRAGAIASLERGKVENALLGGKPGGNVEVDLVEGRATGQPAVYVQLPPPGTHPNTKRYLVSVDAPGYTGILTSGSTRIDGLVTLPDITQAAVALARGRTTDIRAVAGSRADLTRLDERLSRVHHVRGWTFTVVVLTLLVLALVQARAGVLFGAAAVTVALWLEWTGTTRFWEVLLLMSLAPAAIACLVSLRLRWIPYAVAAFFTGFLLVLALRPETHSLAVLGARPDGGGRFYGIGNHVETLLLPALLAAVVLGGLRWLLPLGGLALVTVAWSKAGADGGGLIVYAAALAVVLLRLDPARVTWRRAALAAAGVIALVFALVGIDAALGGAGHVTHAVGGGPGSLSGDFGHRLHISWASATRSAVNIFLFLASLALLVWIGTRRPRRVAVDAMLVALAVSLLVNDTPVEVIGLGALGCLALLRFEPVDSRPMRRGAVLTAVCAAAVLALAACGSEGVTTATPNTVVGTVKQEAPGKAIFTTQGCGACHTYAPAGPDAKGTIGPDLDKLPQYAQQAKQPLKPFVTKSIVNPEAYVQPGYPHNVMPKSYGSLSASDLKDLVDFLTTPQG
;
A
#
# COMPACT_ATOMS: atom_id res chain seq x y z
N MET A 1 14.17 23.43 -8.39
CA MET A 1 12.90 22.78 -8.78
C MET A 1 12.77 22.81 -10.28
N VAL A 2 12.21 21.78 -10.93
CA VAL A 2 12.10 21.72 -12.41
C VAL A 2 10.65 22.00 -12.87
N PRO A 3 10.42 22.93 -13.82
CA PRO A 3 9.10 23.16 -14.40
C PRO A 3 8.51 21.91 -15.08
N ALA A 4 7.19 21.77 -15.06
CA ALA A 4 6.50 20.68 -15.75
C ALA A 4 6.86 20.66 -17.25
N GLY A 5 7.13 19.46 -17.79
CA GLY A 5 7.52 19.27 -19.19
C GLY A 5 9.02 19.38 -19.48
N GLN A 6 9.85 19.91 -18.58
CA GLN A 6 11.31 19.87 -18.75
C GLN A 6 11.90 18.54 -18.28
N THR A 7 12.95 18.10 -18.97
CA THR A 7 13.77 16.95 -18.58
C THR A 7 14.86 17.41 -17.61
N PRO A 8 14.88 16.91 -16.37
CA PRO A 8 16.05 17.09 -15.52
C PRO A 8 17.26 16.33 -16.09
N PRO A 9 18.49 16.84 -15.94
CA PRO A 9 19.71 16.08 -16.21
C PRO A 9 19.95 14.99 -15.14
N GLY A 10 20.83 14.03 -15.45
CA GLY A 10 21.23 12.95 -14.55
C GLY A 10 20.34 11.70 -14.61
N ALA A 11 20.43 10.85 -13.58
CA ALA A 11 19.60 9.65 -13.45
C ALA A 11 18.22 9.98 -12.88
N LEU A 12 17.17 9.44 -13.51
CA LEU A 12 15.78 9.80 -13.23
C LEU A 12 15.05 8.75 -12.38
N GLY A 13 14.17 9.20 -11.49
CA GLY A 13 13.30 8.33 -10.72
C GLY A 13 11.90 8.94 -10.54
N LEU A 14 11.02 8.13 -9.98
CA LEU A 14 9.72 8.53 -9.48
C LEU A 14 9.73 8.58 -7.96
N TYR A 15 8.90 9.43 -7.39
CA TYR A 15 8.61 9.41 -5.95
C TYR A 15 7.13 9.70 -5.67
N VAL A 16 6.68 9.28 -4.50
CA VAL A 16 5.33 9.58 -3.99
C VAL A 16 5.41 10.81 -3.09
N ALA A 17 4.65 11.86 -3.41
CA ALA A 17 4.78 13.18 -2.78
C ALA A 17 4.06 13.33 -1.42
N GLY A 18 3.96 12.24 -0.66
CA GLY A 18 3.39 12.17 0.68
C GLY A 18 2.81 10.80 1.01
N ALA A 19 2.37 10.58 2.25
CA ALA A 19 1.78 9.32 2.69
C ALA A 19 0.27 9.42 2.93
N GLY A 20 -0.47 8.36 2.60
CA GLY A 20 -1.93 8.29 2.78
C GLY A 20 -2.71 8.54 1.48
N GLY A 21 -4.01 8.80 1.60
CA GLY A 21 -4.92 8.90 0.45
C GLY A 21 -4.89 10.23 -0.32
N THR A 22 -4.24 11.26 0.22
CA THR A 22 -4.13 12.60 -0.38
C THR A 22 -2.73 13.18 -0.18
N ILE A 23 -2.36 14.13 -1.03
CA ILE A 23 -1.07 14.85 -1.01
C ILE A 23 -1.29 16.34 -1.25
N SER A 24 -0.32 17.19 -0.90
CA SER A 24 -0.35 18.63 -1.22
C SER A 24 1.06 19.15 -1.50
N ARG A 25 1.18 20.24 -2.29
CA ARG A 25 2.48 20.91 -2.52
C ARG A 25 3.16 21.33 -1.22
N ALA A 26 2.40 21.85 -0.26
CA ALA A 26 2.93 22.26 1.03
C ALA A 26 3.43 21.08 1.89
N GLY A 27 2.75 19.93 1.84
CA GLY A 27 3.20 18.70 2.51
C GLY A 27 4.45 18.09 1.88
N ALA A 28 4.50 18.04 0.54
CA ALA A 28 5.65 17.56 -0.21
C ALA A 28 6.90 18.41 0.03
N ILE A 29 6.78 19.75 0.03
CA ILE A 29 7.87 20.67 0.38
C ILE A 29 8.32 20.43 1.82
N ALA A 30 7.40 20.45 2.80
CA ALA A 30 7.75 20.27 4.21
C ALA A 30 8.45 18.93 4.49
N SER A 31 8.10 17.89 3.72
CA SER A 31 8.71 16.56 3.76
C SER A 31 10.13 16.53 3.16
N LEU A 32 10.32 17.14 1.99
CA LEU A 32 11.63 17.28 1.34
C LEU A 32 12.59 18.16 2.17
N GLU A 33 12.09 19.21 2.81
CA GLU A 33 12.89 20.05 3.69
C GLU A 33 13.42 19.30 4.91
N ARG A 34 12.70 18.29 5.42
CA ARG A 34 12.92 17.65 6.74
C ARG A 34 13.36 16.19 6.68
N GLY A 35 13.48 15.61 5.50
CA GLY A 35 13.83 14.19 5.33
C GLY A 35 12.81 13.23 5.97
N LYS A 36 11.55 13.65 6.10
CA LYS A 36 10.49 12.95 6.86
C LYS A 36 9.19 12.95 6.08
N VAL A 37 8.28 12.03 6.43
CA VAL A 37 6.94 11.97 5.84
C VAL A 37 5.92 11.85 6.95
N GLU A 38 4.85 12.64 6.85
CA GLU A 38 3.71 12.60 7.75
C GLU A 38 2.49 12.05 7.00
N ASN A 39 1.65 11.27 7.66
CA ASN A 39 0.43 10.75 7.04
C ASN A 39 -0.58 11.89 6.81
N ALA A 40 -1.26 11.90 5.66
CA ALA A 40 -2.32 12.86 5.37
C ALA A 40 -3.45 12.89 6.41
N LEU A 41 -3.72 11.76 7.08
CA LEU A 41 -4.67 11.69 8.21
C LEU A 41 -4.25 12.57 9.40
N LEU A 42 -2.97 12.90 9.51
CA LEU A 42 -2.37 13.74 10.55
C LEU A 42 -2.00 15.14 10.04
N GLY A 43 -2.53 15.53 8.87
CA GLY A 43 -2.29 16.83 8.24
C GLY A 43 -1.16 16.85 7.20
N GLY A 44 -0.42 15.75 7.03
CA GLY A 44 0.53 15.56 5.92
C GLY A 44 1.71 16.54 5.88
N LYS A 45 2.08 17.13 7.02
CA LYS A 45 3.27 18.00 7.18
C LYS A 45 4.10 17.53 8.37
N PRO A 46 5.31 16.99 8.15
CA PRO A 46 6.15 16.52 9.26
C PRO A 46 6.74 17.69 10.06
N GLY A 47 6.88 17.49 11.37
CA GLY A 47 7.59 18.40 12.25
C GLY A 47 9.11 18.19 12.24
N GLY A 48 9.82 19.10 12.91
CA GLY A 48 11.28 19.07 13.09
C GLY A 48 12.03 20.08 12.23
N ASN A 49 13.37 20.03 12.36
CA ASN A 49 14.30 20.98 11.75
C ASN A 49 14.41 20.76 10.25
N VAL A 50 14.57 21.86 9.50
CA VAL A 50 14.93 21.83 8.07
C VAL A 50 16.37 21.31 7.94
N GLU A 51 16.56 20.32 7.08
CA GLU A 51 17.84 19.73 6.68
C GLU A 51 18.33 20.24 5.33
N VAL A 52 17.41 20.60 4.42
CA VAL A 52 17.71 21.17 3.09
C VAL A 52 16.69 22.25 2.67
N ASP A 53 17.17 23.27 1.96
CA ASP A 53 16.32 24.30 1.36
C ASP A 53 15.97 23.97 -0.10
N LEU A 54 14.73 24.24 -0.52
CA LEU A 54 14.30 24.04 -1.91
C LEU A 54 14.29 25.37 -2.68
N VAL A 55 15.14 25.47 -3.70
CA VAL A 55 15.24 26.65 -4.56
C VAL A 55 14.57 26.40 -5.92
N GLU A 56 13.87 27.40 -6.48
CA GLU A 56 13.37 27.38 -7.86
C GLU A 56 14.47 27.79 -8.85
N GLY A 57 14.61 27.07 -9.98
CA GLY A 57 15.68 27.28 -10.95
C GLY A 57 16.53 26.03 -11.23
N ARG A 58 17.55 26.20 -12.09
CA ARG A 58 18.58 25.20 -12.39
C ARG A 58 19.77 25.39 -11.44
N ALA A 59 20.44 24.29 -11.07
CA ALA A 59 21.69 24.39 -10.33
C ALA A 59 22.80 24.96 -11.22
N THR A 60 23.74 25.69 -10.62
CA THR A 60 24.90 26.28 -11.31
C THR A 60 26.11 25.33 -11.39
N GLY A 61 25.99 24.12 -10.83
CA GLY A 61 27.00 23.06 -10.86
C GLY A 61 26.47 21.73 -10.30
N GLN A 62 27.30 20.69 -10.37
CA GLN A 62 27.05 19.39 -9.73
C GLN A 62 27.73 19.33 -8.34
N PRO A 63 27.23 18.50 -7.40
CA PRO A 63 26.05 17.64 -7.51
C PRO A 63 24.74 18.42 -7.31
N ALA A 64 23.69 18.05 -8.03
CA ALA A 64 22.37 18.65 -7.92
C ALA A 64 21.27 17.59 -7.84
N VAL A 65 20.25 17.85 -7.00
CA VAL A 65 19.05 17.01 -6.90
C VAL A 65 17.85 17.82 -7.36
N TYR A 66 17.13 17.31 -8.35
CA TYR A 66 16.00 17.95 -8.99
C TYR A 66 14.70 17.25 -8.63
N VAL A 67 13.69 18.00 -8.23
CA VAL A 67 12.35 17.48 -7.93
C VAL A 67 11.27 18.23 -8.72
N GLN A 68 10.28 17.48 -9.17
CA GLN A 68 8.98 17.98 -9.64
C GLN A 68 8.01 17.93 -8.47
N LEU A 69 7.36 19.06 -8.13
CA LEU A 69 6.38 19.11 -7.05
C LEU A 69 4.95 18.83 -7.56
N PRO A 70 4.04 18.35 -6.69
CA PRO A 70 2.61 18.32 -7.01
C PRO A 70 2.04 19.74 -7.18
N PRO A 71 0.91 19.90 -7.90
CA PRO A 71 0.24 21.19 -8.05
C PRO A 71 -0.19 21.78 -6.69
N PRO A 72 -0.40 23.11 -6.60
CA PRO A 72 -1.00 23.75 -5.42
C PRO A 72 -2.34 23.13 -5.04
N GLY A 73 -2.69 23.19 -3.75
CA GLY A 73 -3.90 22.54 -3.21
C GLY A 73 -3.67 21.10 -2.76
N THR A 74 -4.78 20.40 -2.48
CA THR A 74 -4.80 19.01 -2.00
C THR A 74 -5.37 18.10 -3.09
N HIS A 75 -4.67 17.02 -3.40
CA HIS A 75 -4.95 16.12 -4.51
C HIS A 75 -5.00 14.66 -4.05
N PRO A 76 -5.72 13.75 -4.74
CA PRO A 76 -5.63 12.31 -4.48
C PRO A 76 -4.20 11.79 -4.66
N ASN A 77 -3.76 10.87 -3.80
CA ASN A 77 -2.41 10.27 -3.87
C ASN A 77 -2.33 9.15 -4.93
N THR A 78 -2.55 9.53 -6.18
CA THR A 78 -2.63 8.59 -7.33
C THR A 78 -1.50 8.79 -8.34
N LYS A 79 -0.86 9.96 -8.33
CA LYS A 79 0.17 10.37 -9.30
C LYS A 79 1.57 10.40 -8.66
N ARG A 80 2.57 10.01 -9.44
CA ARG A 80 3.99 9.94 -9.05
C ARG A 80 4.69 11.12 -9.70
N TYR A 81 5.76 11.59 -9.09
CA TYR A 81 6.46 12.80 -9.50
C TYR A 81 7.90 12.50 -9.84
N LEU A 82 8.45 13.23 -10.82
CA LEU A 82 9.83 13.03 -11.24
C LEU A 82 10.81 13.59 -10.21
N VAL A 83 11.86 12.83 -9.96
CA VAL A 83 13.08 13.24 -9.28
C VAL A 83 14.28 12.89 -10.15
N SER A 84 15.38 13.63 -10.03
CA SER A 84 16.63 13.34 -10.71
C SER A 84 17.83 13.65 -9.84
N VAL A 85 18.90 12.88 -10.00
CA VAL A 85 20.20 13.14 -9.39
C VAL A 85 21.21 13.38 -10.50
N ASP A 86 21.76 14.59 -10.52
CA ASP A 86 22.75 15.07 -11.47
C ASP A 86 24.10 15.17 -10.77
N ALA A 87 24.85 14.07 -10.81
CA ALA A 87 26.14 13.90 -10.16
C ALA A 87 26.98 12.82 -10.90
N PRO A 88 28.31 12.79 -10.74
CA PRO A 88 29.15 11.75 -11.34
C PRO A 88 28.68 10.34 -10.98
N GLY A 89 28.55 9.47 -11.98
CA GLY A 89 28.05 8.10 -11.83
C GLY A 89 26.52 7.94 -11.85
N TYR A 90 25.74 9.03 -11.85
CA TYR A 90 24.28 8.95 -11.94
C TYR A 90 23.78 9.02 -13.39
N THR A 91 23.71 7.85 -14.05
CA THR A 91 23.12 7.69 -15.38
C THR A 91 22.12 6.53 -15.41
N GLY A 92 21.03 6.67 -16.17
CA GLY A 92 19.93 5.68 -16.21
C GLY A 92 18.77 6.07 -15.28
N ILE A 93 18.33 5.12 -14.44
CA ILE A 93 17.23 5.34 -13.48
C ILE A 93 17.70 5.21 -12.03
N LEU A 94 17.00 5.87 -11.10
CA LEU A 94 17.28 5.81 -9.67
C LEU A 94 16.68 4.55 -9.03
N THR A 95 17.41 3.94 -8.12
CA THR A 95 16.96 2.87 -7.22
C THR A 95 17.27 3.23 -5.77
N SER A 96 16.52 2.69 -4.81
CA SER A 96 16.70 2.92 -3.37
C SER A 96 16.55 1.62 -2.58
N GLY A 97 17.42 1.42 -1.58
CA GLY A 97 17.29 0.32 -0.61
C GLY A 97 16.00 0.40 0.24
N SER A 98 15.43 1.60 0.38
CA SER A 98 14.19 1.87 1.13
C SER A 98 12.93 1.48 0.37
N THR A 99 12.95 1.53 -0.98
CA THR A 99 11.82 1.10 -1.83
C THR A 99 11.97 -0.32 -2.31
N ARG A 100 13.20 -0.71 -2.68
CA ARG A 100 13.53 -1.97 -3.39
C ARG A 100 12.73 -2.16 -4.68
N ILE A 101 12.44 -1.05 -5.35
CA ILE A 101 11.73 -0.99 -6.63
C ILE A 101 12.55 -0.08 -7.54
N ASP A 102 13.13 -0.63 -8.59
CA ASP A 102 13.92 0.16 -9.54
C ASP A 102 13.04 1.22 -10.21
N GLY A 103 13.50 2.47 -10.22
CA GLY A 103 12.76 3.62 -10.70
C GLY A 103 11.88 4.32 -9.65
N LEU A 104 11.78 3.83 -8.40
CA LEU A 104 11.02 4.47 -7.32
C LEU A 104 11.92 4.78 -6.11
N VAL A 105 11.84 5.98 -5.56
CA VAL A 105 12.57 6.40 -4.34
C VAL A 105 11.64 7.08 -3.33
N THR A 106 12.03 7.15 -2.06
CA THR A 106 11.23 7.80 -1.02
C THR A 106 11.61 9.27 -0.80
N LEU A 107 10.69 10.07 -0.25
CA LEU A 107 10.92 11.47 0.15
C LEU A 107 12.14 11.64 1.09
N PRO A 108 12.31 10.81 2.15
CA PRO A 108 13.51 10.82 2.99
C PRO A 108 14.79 10.54 2.21
N ASP A 109 14.81 9.53 1.33
CA ASP A 109 16.00 9.18 0.55
C ASP A 109 16.48 10.36 -0.31
N ILE A 110 15.55 11.12 -0.91
CA ILE A 110 15.87 12.29 -1.74
C ILE A 110 16.59 13.36 -0.92
N THR A 111 16.10 13.61 0.29
CA THR A 111 16.68 14.59 1.22
C THR A 111 18.06 14.14 1.69
N GLN A 112 18.18 12.88 2.11
CA GLN A 112 19.43 12.29 2.56
C GLN A 112 20.47 12.23 1.43
N ALA A 113 20.06 11.94 0.20
CA ALA A 113 20.93 11.99 -0.98
C ALA A 113 21.46 13.41 -1.22
N ALA A 114 20.61 14.45 -1.12
CA ALA A 114 21.06 15.84 -1.24
C ALA A 114 22.10 16.20 -0.15
N VAL A 115 21.85 15.85 1.13
CA VAL A 115 22.77 16.08 2.25
C VAL A 115 24.07 15.26 2.15
N ALA A 116 24.00 14.05 1.59
CA ALA A 116 25.17 13.19 1.39
C ALA A 116 26.05 13.70 0.25
N LEU A 117 25.46 13.99 -0.92
CA LEU A 117 26.14 14.51 -2.11
C LEU A 117 26.81 15.86 -1.83
N ALA A 118 26.13 16.79 -1.16
CA ALA A 118 26.68 18.08 -0.77
C ALA A 118 27.90 17.97 0.17
N ARG A 119 28.09 16.81 0.82
CA ARG A 119 29.23 16.50 1.71
C ARG A 119 30.21 15.49 1.10
N GLY A 120 30.08 15.16 -0.19
CA GLY A 120 30.94 14.18 -0.87
C GLY A 120 30.83 12.75 -0.33
N ARG A 121 29.71 12.37 0.29
CA ARG A 121 29.49 11.05 0.88
C ARG A 121 28.62 10.16 -0.02
N THR A 122 28.74 8.84 0.17
CA THR A 122 27.87 7.85 -0.46
C THR A 122 26.42 8.02 -0.01
N THR A 123 25.48 7.58 -0.85
CA THR A 123 24.03 7.68 -0.61
C THR A 123 23.34 6.33 -0.87
N ASP A 124 22.18 6.12 -0.25
CA ASP A 124 21.36 4.92 -0.46
C ASP A 124 20.56 4.96 -1.77
N ILE A 125 20.34 6.15 -2.35
CA ILE A 125 19.94 6.26 -3.75
C ILE A 125 21.15 5.95 -4.61
N ARG A 126 20.94 5.10 -5.63
CA ARG A 126 21.95 4.73 -6.63
C ARG A 126 21.34 4.84 -8.02
N ALA A 127 22.17 4.89 -9.05
CA ALA A 127 21.73 4.76 -10.43
C ALA A 127 21.93 3.33 -10.94
N VAL A 128 20.98 2.84 -11.73
CA VAL A 128 21.03 1.55 -12.43
C VAL A 128 20.67 1.74 -13.91
N ALA A 129 21.08 0.78 -14.73
CA ALA A 129 20.75 0.78 -16.16
C ALA A 129 19.23 0.72 -16.34
N GLY A 130 18.68 1.71 -17.04
CA GLY A 130 17.25 1.82 -17.29
C GLY A 130 16.91 3.07 -18.08
N SER A 131 15.66 3.16 -18.52
CA SER A 131 15.17 4.21 -19.41
C SER A 131 13.93 4.90 -18.85
N ARG A 132 13.54 6.00 -19.49
CA ARG A 132 12.31 6.73 -19.15
C ARG A 132 11.06 5.90 -19.47
N ALA A 133 11.14 4.97 -20.43
CA ALA A 133 10.06 4.03 -20.71
C ALA A 133 9.85 3.05 -19.55
N ASP A 134 10.89 2.72 -18.77
CA ASP A 134 10.77 1.90 -17.56
C ASP A 134 10.02 2.66 -16.46
N LEU A 135 10.34 3.95 -16.27
CA LEU A 135 9.60 4.82 -15.34
C LEU A 135 8.13 4.96 -15.75
N THR A 136 7.83 5.18 -17.04
CA THR A 136 6.44 5.23 -17.53
C THR A 136 5.71 3.91 -17.28
N ARG A 137 6.34 2.77 -17.60
CA ARG A 137 5.77 1.43 -17.32
C ARG A 137 5.51 1.20 -15.84
N LEU A 138 6.39 1.68 -14.96
CA LEU A 138 6.23 1.59 -13.51
C LEU A 138 5.07 2.46 -13.00
N ASP A 139 4.98 3.72 -13.43
CA ASP A 139 3.89 4.62 -13.01
C ASP A 139 2.51 4.10 -13.48
N GLU A 140 2.44 3.62 -14.72
CA GLU A 140 1.24 2.95 -15.23
C GLU A 140 0.87 1.70 -14.43
N ARG A 141 1.84 0.85 -14.07
CA ARG A 141 1.64 -0.38 -13.27
C ARG A 141 1.11 -0.02 -11.88
N LEU A 142 1.73 0.94 -11.21
CA LEU A 142 1.27 1.48 -9.92
C LEU A 142 -0.14 2.07 -10.02
N SER A 143 -0.45 2.80 -11.10
CA SER A 143 -1.76 3.42 -11.33
C SER A 143 -2.87 2.40 -11.60
N ARG A 144 -2.60 1.39 -12.45
CA ARG A 144 -3.53 0.28 -12.72
C ARG A 144 -3.82 -0.51 -11.45
N VAL A 145 -2.78 -0.89 -10.71
CA VAL A 145 -2.93 -1.64 -9.45
C VAL A 145 -3.73 -0.84 -8.42
N HIS A 146 -3.45 0.46 -8.27
CA HIS A 146 -4.21 1.34 -7.37
C HIS A 146 -5.72 1.32 -7.68
N HIS A 147 -6.10 1.45 -8.95
CA HIS A 147 -7.50 1.46 -9.38
C HIS A 147 -8.23 0.12 -9.12
N VAL A 148 -7.57 -1.01 -9.38
CA VAL A 148 -8.18 -2.35 -9.22
C VAL A 148 -8.21 -2.78 -7.74
N ARG A 149 -7.23 -2.38 -6.91
CA ARG A 149 -7.02 -2.89 -5.54
C ARG A 149 -8.23 -2.76 -4.64
N GLY A 150 -8.95 -1.63 -4.67
CA GLY A 150 -10.14 -1.42 -3.83
C GLY A 150 -11.22 -2.48 -4.10
N TRP A 151 -11.52 -2.71 -5.38
CA TRP A 151 -12.49 -3.73 -5.81
C TRP A 151 -12.00 -5.15 -5.53
N THR A 152 -10.71 -5.44 -5.75
CA THR A 152 -10.14 -6.74 -5.37
C THR A 152 -10.28 -7.01 -3.88
N PHE A 153 -10.05 -6.01 -3.02
CA PHE A 153 -10.22 -6.17 -1.58
C PHE A 153 -11.69 -6.49 -1.22
N THR A 154 -12.66 -5.79 -1.82
CA THR A 154 -14.09 -6.10 -1.67
C THR A 154 -14.41 -7.53 -2.12
N VAL A 155 -13.91 -7.96 -3.28
CA VAL A 155 -14.10 -9.33 -3.79
C VAL A 155 -13.50 -10.38 -2.84
N VAL A 156 -12.27 -10.16 -2.36
CA VAL A 156 -11.60 -11.05 -1.39
C VAL A 156 -12.38 -11.14 -0.08
N VAL A 157 -12.89 -10.03 0.45
CA VAL A 157 -13.73 -9.99 1.67
C VAL A 157 -15.04 -10.76 1.47
N LEU A 158 -15.74 -10.54 0.35
CA LEU A 158 -17.01 -11.23 0.05
C LEU A 158 -16.80 -12.74 -0.17
N THR A 159 -15.78 -13.13 -0.92
CA THR A 159 -15.46 -14.55 -1.15
C THR A 159 -15.02 -15.23 0.14
N LEU A 160 -14.23 -14.57 1.00
CA LEU A 160 -13.88 -15.09 2.33
C LEU A 160 -15.12 -15.27 3.21
N LEU A 161 -16.06 -14.31 3.21
CA LEU A 161 -17.33 -14.42 3.96
C LEU A 161 -18.15 -15.63 3.48
N VAL A 162 -18.32 -15.79 2.16
CA VAL A 162 -19.04 -16.94 1.57
C VAL A 162 -18.35 -18.26 1.95
N LEU A 163 -17.02 -18.35 1.84
CA LEU A 163 -16.28 -19.56 2.21
C LEU A 163 -16.33 -19.83 3.73
N ALA A 164 -16.24 -18.82 4.59
CA ALA A 164 -16.37 -18.99 6.03
C ALA A 164 -17.74 -19.56 6.42
N LEU A 165 -18.81 -19.13 5.73
CA LEU A 165 -20.17 -19.64 5.93
C LEU A 165 -20.36 -21.04 5.33
N VAL A 166 -20.00 -21.25 4.07
CA VAL A 166 -20.36 -22.47 3.31
C VAL A 166 -19.32 -23.59 3.44
N GLN A 167 -18.02 -23.28 3.37
CA GLN A 167 -16.93 -24.26 3.38
C GLN A 167 -15.75 -23.76 4.25
N ALA A 168 -15.93 -23.79 5.56
CA ALA A 168 -14.97 -23.23 6.51
C ALA A 168 -13.54 -23.77 6.38
N ARG A 169 -13.36 -25.02 5.93
CA ARG A 169 -12.03 -25.61 5.64
C ARG A 169 -11.31 -24.93 4.48
N ALA A 170 -12.03 -24.40 3.49
CA ALA A 170 -11.49 -23.53 2.45
C ALA A 170 -11.34 -22.10 2.98
N GLY A 171 -12.30 -21.60 3.77
CA GLY A 171 -12.24 -20.27 4.39
C GLY A 171 -10.95 -20.01 5.19
N VAL A 172 -10.46 -21.00 5.96
CA VAL A 172 -9.19 -20.86 6.70
C VAL A 172 -7.93 -20.88 5.80
N LEU A 173 -8.02 -21.40 4.58
CA LEU A 173 -6.92 -21.44 3.61
C LEU A 173 -6.95 -20.32 2.57
N PHE A 174 -8.13 -19.70 2.39
CA PHE A 174 -8.40 -18.73 1.33
C PHE A 174 -7.41 -17.56 1.33
N GLY A 175 -6.97 -17.11 2.50
CA GLY A 175 -6.01 -16.03 2.62
C GLY A 175 -4.64 -16.33 1.98
N ALA A 176 -4.07 -17.50 2.28
CA ALA A 176 -2.84 -17.95 1.66
C ALA A 176 -3.01 -18.13 0.14
N ALA A 177 -4.12 -18.75 -0.28
CA ALA A 177 -4.43 -18.91 -1.70
C ALA A 177 -4.60 -17.56 -2.44
N ALA A 178 -5.23 -16.56 -1.81
CA ALA A 178 -5.42 -15.22 -2.37
C ALA A 178 -4.09 -14.48 -2.55
N VAL A 179 -3.16 -14.60 -1.60
CA VAL A 179 -1.80 -14.06 -1.75
C VAL A 179 -1.05 -14.79 -2.87
N THR A 180 -1.12 -16.12 -2.95
CA THR A 180 -0.52 -16.88 -4.06
C THR A 180 -1.05 -16.43 -5.43
N VAL A 181 -2.37 -16.25 -5.57
CA VAL A 181 -2.96 -15.79 -6.83
C VAL A 181 -2.58 -14.33 -7.12
N ALA A 182 -2.55 -13.45 -6.12
CA ALA A 182 -2.10 -12.07 -6.31
C ALA A 182 -0.64 -11.97 -6.79
N LEU A 183 0.25 -12.81 -6.27
CA LEU A 183 1.64 -12.90 -6.73
C LEU A 183 1.74 -13.51 -8.14
N TRP A 184 0.90 -14.49 -8.47
CA TRP A 184 0.87 -15.09 -9.81
C TRP A 184 0.35 -14.12 -10.87
N LEU A 185 -0.74 -13.39 -10.60
CA LEU A 185 -1.28 -12.35 -11.50
C LEU A 185 -0.27 -11.24 -11.76
N GLU A 186 0.48 -10.85 -10.73
CA GLU A 186 1.56 -9.88 -10.85
C GLU A 186 2.71 -10.43 -11.70
N TRP A 187 3.17 -11.65 -11.43
CA TRP A 187 4.19 -12.33 -12.23
C TRP A 187 3.80 -12.52 -13.71
N THR A 188 2.53 -12.77 -14.02
CA THR A 188 2.02 -12.87 -15.40
C THR A 188 1.71 -11.52 -16.05
N GLY A 189 1.82 -10.39 -15.33
CA GLY A 189 1.46 -9.07 -15.84
C GLY A 189 -0.03 -8.87 -16.10
N THR A 190 -0.90 -9.68 -15.47
CA THR A 190 -2.36 -9.63 -15.64
C THR A 190 -2.92 -8.36 -15.03
N THR A 191 -3.28 -7.40 -15.89
CA THR A 191 -3.59 -6.00 -15.51
C THR A 191 -5.00 -5.55 -15.87
N ARG A 192 -5.79 -6.36 -16.59
CA ARG A 192 -7.16 -6.01 -17.00
C ARG A 192 -8.12 -6.16 -15.81
N PHE A 193 -8.89 -5.10 -15.55
CA PHE A 193 -9.78 -4.97 -14.39
C PHE A 193 -10.64 -6.22 -14.11
N TRP A 194 -11.44 -6.66 -15.10
CA TRP A 194 -12.35 -7.79 -14.93
C TRP A 194 -11.63 -9.14 -14.80
N GLU A 195 -10.51 -9.34 -15.48
CA GLU A 195 -9.70 -10.56 -15.37
C GLU A 195 -9.13 -10.70 -13.96
N VAL A 196 -8.57 -9.61 -13.41
CA VAL A 196 -8.04 -9.58 -12.04
C VAL A 196 -9.15 -9.87 -11.02
N LEU A 197 -10.33 -9.24 -11.13
CA LEU A 197 -11.43 -9.47 -10.18
C LEU A 197 -11.96 -10.91 -10.23
N LEU A 198 -12.17 -11.46 -11.44
CA LEU A 198 -12.64 -12.84 -11.60
C LEU A 198 -11.63 -13.86 -11.07
N LEU A 199 -10.34 -13.68 -11.40
CA LEU A 199 -9.28 -14.58 -10.97
C LEU A 199 -9.05 -14.47 -9.45
N MET A 200 -9.07 -13.27 -8.86
CA MET A 200 -8.96 -13.06 -7.41
C MET A 200 -10.15 -13.56 -6.60
N SER A 201 -11.30 -13.84 -7.23
CA SER A 201 -12.41 -14.55 -6.59
C SER A 201 -12.28 -16.06 -6.76
N LEU A 202 -12.25 -16.53 -8.01
CA LEU A 202 -12.47 -17.93 -8.35
C LEU A 202 -11.24 -18.81 -8.14
N ALA A 203 -10.05 -18.34 -8.54
CA ALA A 203 -8.83 -19.14 -8.42
C ALA A 203 -8.43 -19.42 -6.95
N PRO A 204 -8.39 -18.44 -6.02
CA PRO A 204 -8.02 -18.72 -4.64
C PRO A 204 -9.10 -19.50 -3.90
N ALA A 205 -10.38 -19.32 -4.25
CA ALA A 205 -11.45 -20.19 -3.77
C ALA A 205 -11.23 -21.64 -4.23
N ALA A 206 -11.01 -21.88 -5.52
CA ALA A 206 -10.76 -23.22 -6.05
C ALA A 206 -9.54 -23.89 -5.43
N ILE A 207 -8.41 -23.18 -5.31
CA ILE A 207 -7.19 -23.68 -4.65
C ILE A 207 -7.47 -24.05 -3.19
N ALA A 208 -8.10 -23.15 -2.42
CA ALA A 208 -8.46 -23.39 -1.03
C ALA A 208 -9.41 -24.59 -0.88
N CYS A 209 -10.40 -24.72 -1.76
CA CYS A 209 -11.31 -25.86 -1.82
C CYS A 209 -10.56 -27.17 -2.05
N LEU A 210 -9.73 -27.25 -3.10
CA LEU A 210 -8.95 -28.43 -3.47
C LEU A 210 -7.99 -28.88 -2.35
N VAL A 211 -7.23 -27.96 -1.75
CA VAL A 211 -6.33 -28.28 -0.62
C VAL A 211 -7.13 -28.73 0.61
N SER A 212 -8.31 -28.12 0.86
CA SER A 212 -9.16 -28.47 1.99
C SER A 212 -9.81 -29.86 1.92
N LEU A 213 -9.80 -30.52 0.75
CA LEU A 213 -10.35 -31.87 0.56
C LEU A 213 -9.67 -32.91 1.45
N ARG A 214 -8.39 -32.70 1.82
CA ARG A 214 -7.63 -33.62 2.68
C ARG A 214 -6.96 -32.88 3.82
N LEU A 215 -7.58 -32.85 4.99
CA LEU A 215 -7.07 -32.19 6.21
C LEU A 215 -5.58 -32.44 6.49
N ARG A 216 -5.09 -33.68 6.29
CA ARG A 216 -3.66 -34.03 6.48
C ARG A 216 -2.67 -33.25 5.60
N TRP A 217 -3.13 -32.64 4.50
CA TRP A 217 -2.31 -31.82 3.59
C TRP A 217 -2.19 -30.36 4.05
N ILE A 218 -3.11 -29.88 4.90
CA ILE A 218 -3.15 -28.46 5.31
C ILE A 218 -1.81 -27.97 5.90
N PRO A 219 -1.15 -28.68 6.85
CA PRO A 219 0.13 -28.22 7.38
C PRO A 219 1.24 -28.12 6.31
N TYR A 220 1.29 -29.08 5.39
CA TYR A 220 2.26 -29.10 4.29
C TYR A 220 2.01 -27.98 3.27
N ALA A 221 0.75 -27.73 2.91
CA ALA A 221 0.37 -26.68 1.98
C ALA A 221 0.66 -25.28 2.56
N VAL A 222 0.37 -25.07 3.85
CA VAL A 222 0.67 -23.80 4.54
C VAL A 222 2.18 -23.61 4.73
N ALA A 223 2.94 -24.68 5.01
CA ALA A 223 4.40 -24.61 5.02
C ALA A 223 4.99 -24.26 3.63
N ALA A 224 4.53 -24.95 2.57
CA ALA A 224 4.95 -24.64 1.20
C ALA A 224 4.59 -23.21 0.79
N PHE A 225 3.43 -22.71 1.21
CA PHE A 225 3.04 -21.30 1.04
C PHE A 225 4.03 -20.35 1.73
N PHE A 226 4.30 -20.50 3.03
CA PHE A 226 5.18 -19.58 3.74
C PHE A 226 6.63 -19.64 3.21
N THR A 227 7.13 -20.83 2.84
CA THR A 227 8.44 -20.97 2.18
C THR A 227 8.47 -20.25 0.84
N GLY A 228 7.48 -20.48 -0.03
CA GLY A 228 7.39 -19.81 -1.33
C GLY A 228 7.24 -18.29 -1.20
N PHE A 229 6.45 -17.83 -0.24
CA PHE A 229 6.23 -16.41 0.02
C PHE A 229 7.49 -15.73 0.57
N LEU A 230 8.20 -16.36 1.50
CA LEU A 230 9.50 -15.90 1.99
C LEU A 230 10.54 -15.82 0.87
N LEU A 231 10.59 -16.81 -0.04
CA LEU A 231 11.47 -16.76 -1.22
C LEU A 231 11.12 -15.59 -2.14
N VAL A 232 9.83 -15.30 -2.37
CA VAL A 232 9.41 -14.12 -3.16
C VAL A 232 9.84 -12.83 -2.46
N LEU A 233 9.56 -12.67 -1.16
CA LEU A 233 9.92 -11.47 -0.40
C LEU A 233 11.44 -11.24 -0.35
N ALA A 234 12.24 -12.31 -0.30
CA ALA A 234 13.70 -12.24 -0.22
C ALA A 234 14.38 -12.02 -1.58
N LEU A 235 13.90 -12.67 -2.64
CA LEU A 235 14.54 -12.68 -3.96
C LEU A 235 13.96 -11.64 -4.91
N ARG A 236 12.66 -11.34 -4.83
CA ARG A 236 11.92 -10.43 -5.72
C ARG A 236 10.85 -9.65 -4.93
N PRO A 237 11.25 -8.80 -3.95
CA PRO A 237 10.31 -8.05 -3.11
C PRO A 237 9.31 -7.20 -3.93
N GLU A 238 9.76 -6.66 -5.07
CA GLU A 238 8.94 -5.95 -6.06
C GLU A 238 7.65 -6.70 -6.45
N THR A 239 7.72 -8.02 -6.61
CA THR A 239 6.58 -8.86 -6.99
C THR A 239 5.50 -8.85 -5.90
N HIS A 240 5.87 -8.80 -4.63
CA HIS A 240 4.88 -8.58 -3.56
C HIS A 240 4.47 -7.11 -3.46
N SER A 241 5.39 -6.16 -3.58
CA SER A 241 5.09 -4.73 -3.48
C SER A 241 4.04 -4.26 -4.50
N LEU A 242 4.18 -4.72 -5.74
CA LEU A 242 3.35 -4.31 -6.87
C LEU A 242 2.06 -5.16 -7.00
N ALA A 243 1.98 -6.31 -6.33
CA ALA A 243 0.78 -7.14 -6.34
C ALA A 243 -0.48 -6.41 -5.85
N VAL A 244 -1.63 -6.90 -6.31
CA VAL A 244 -2.93 -6.31 -5.96
C VAL A 244 -3.23 -6.39 -4.46
N LEU A 245 -2.79 -7.45 -3.77
CA LEU A 245 -2.79 -7.59 -2.29
C LEU A 245 -1.42 -7.24 -1.66
N GLY A 246 -0.62 -6.41 -2.33
CA GLY A 246 0.76 -6.09 -1.96
C GLY A 246 0.95 -4.98 -0.92
N ALA A 247 2.22 -4.56 -0.77
CA ALA A 247 2.67 -3.59 0.24
C ALA A 247 2.08 -2.17 0.12
N ARG A 248 1.45 -1.83 -1.03
CA ARG A 248 0.85 -0.53 -1.37
C ARG A 248 1.84 0.66 -1.51
N PRO A 249 2.94 0.53 -2.30
CA PRO A 249 3.92 1.59 -2.54
C PRO A 249 3.32 2.90 -3.08
N ASP A 250 2.22 2.79 -3.84
CA ASP A 250 1.44 3.90 -4.38
C ASP A 250 0.90 4.89 -3.34
N GLY A 251 0.70 4.44 -2.09
CA GLY A 251 0.23 5.28 -0.98
C GLY A 251 1.33 5.97 -0.18
N GLY A 252 2.61 5.78 -0.52
CA GLY A 252 3.76 6.44 0.11
C GLY A 252 4.08 6.06 1.55
N GLY A 253 3.32 5.14 2.16
CA GLY A 253 3.51 4.70 3.55
C GLY A 253 4.39 3.45 3.71
N ARG A 254 4.22 2.44 2.84
CA ARG A 254 5.01 1.20 2.85
C ARG A 254 5.32 0.77 1.42
N PHE A 255 6.60 0.51 1.14
CA PHE A 255 7.06 0.23 -0.23
C PHE A 255 7.34 -1.26 -0.49
N TYR A 256 7.70 -2.02 0.54
CA TYR A 256 7.93 -3.47 0.48
C TYR A 256 7.58 -4.13 1.82
N GLY A 257 7.71 -5.46 1.87
CA GLY A 257 7.34 -6.26 3.05
C GLY A 257 5.86 -6.62 3.09
N ILE A 258 5.44 -7.20 4.21
CA ILE A 258 4.06 -7.61 4.46
C ILE A 258 3.29 -6.42 5.06
N GLY A 259 2.01 -6.27 4.75
CA GLY A 259 1.14 -5.28 5.40
C GLY A 259 0.12 -5.94 6.32
N ASN A 260 -0.32 -5.23 7.37
CA ASN A 260 -1.27 -5.67 8.39
C ASN A 260 -2.47 -6.49 7.88
N HIS A 261 -3.03 -6.13 6.72
CA HIS A 261 -4.15 -6.85 6.11
C HIS A 261 -3.75 -8.23 5.59
N VAL A 262 -2.58 -8.37 4.96
CA VAL A 262 -2.02 -9.67 4.56
C VAL A 262 -1.69 -10.51 5.78
N GLU A 263 -1.05 -9.94 6.81
CA GLU A 263 -0.78 -10.63 8.08
C GLU A 263 -2.06 -11.21 8.69
N THR A 264 -3.11 -10.38 8.82
CA THR A 264 -4.40 -10.78 9.35
C THR A 264 -5.05 -11.88 8.50
N LEU A 265 -4.92 -11.78 7.17
CA LEU A 265 -5.48 -12.73 6.21
C LEU A 265 -4.76 -14.09 6.23
N LEU A 266 -3.48 -14.14 6.62
CA LEU A 266 -2.66 -15.36 6.69
C LEU A 266 -2.75 -16.09 8.04
N LEU A 267 -3.10 -15.39 9.13
CA LEU A 267 -3.24 -15.99 10.48
C LEU A 267 -4.18 -17.22 10.53
N PRO A 268 -5.38 -17.24 9.90
CA PRO A 268 -6.26 -18.41 9.93
C PRO A 268 -5.62 -19.68 9.35
N ALA A 269 -4.81 -19.53 8.29
CA ALA A 269 -4.13 -20.65 7.65
C ALA A 269 -3.04 -21.22 8.56
N LEU A 270 -2.22 -20.35 9.17
CA LEU A 270 -1.21 -20.72 10.17
C LEU A 270 -1.84 -21.43 11.37
N LEU A 271 -2.89 -20.85 11.96
CA LEU A 271 -3.55 -21.40 13.15
C LEU A 271 -4.23 -22.74 12.86
N ALA A 272 -4.92 -22.89 11.72
CA ALA A 272 -5.50 -24.16 11.30
C ALA A 272 -4.44 -25.25 11.07
N ALA A 273 -3.33 -24.90 10.40
CA ALA A 273 -2.21 -25.81 10.16
C ALA A 273 -1.50 -26.25 11.45
N VAL A 274 -1.25 -25.32 12.37
CA VAL A 274 -0.60 -25.62 13.65
C VAL A 274 -1.51 -26.43 14.56
N VAL A 275 -2.83 -26.15 14.63
CA VAL A 275 -3.77 -26.92 15.46
C VAL A 275 -3.97 -28.34 14.92
N LEU A 276 -4.15 -28.53 13.61
CA LEU A 276 -4.14 -29.87 12.99
C LEU A 276 -2.79 -30.59 13.13
N GLY A 277 -1.71 -29.81 13.11
CA GLY A 277 -0.36 -30.32 13.18
C GLY A 277 0.03 -30.77 14.59
N GLY A 278 -0.40 -30.04 15.62
CA GLY A 278 0.11 -30.14 16.98
C GLY A 278 1.56 -29.66 17.10
N LEU A 279 2.22 -30.02 18.22
CA LEU A 279 3.59 -29.62 18.56
C LEU A 279 4.63 -29.90 17.46
N ARG A 280 4.46 -30.96 16.66
CA ARG A 280 5.34 -31.28 15.51
C ARG A 280 5.38 -30.19 14.43
N TRP A 281 4.33 -29.38 14.30
CA TRP A 281 4.25 -28.28 13.33
C TRP A 281 4.32 -26.90 13.98
N LEU A 282 3.92 -26.76 15.24
CA LEU A 282 4.00 -25.50 15.99
C LEU A 282 5.38 -24.83 15.90
N LEU A 283 6.45 -25.60 16.15
CA LEU A 283 7.82 -25.05 16.10
C LEU A 283 8.31 -24.76 14.68
N PRO A 284 8.33 -25.71 13.71
CA PRO A 284 8.87 -25.41 12.38
C PRO A 284 8.00 -24.44 11.58
N LEU A 285 6.67 -24.55 11.63
CA LEU A 285 5.78 -23.65 10.88
C LEU A 285 5.61 -22.31 11.57
N GLY A 286 5.56 -22.28 12.92
CA GLY A 286 5.56 -21.04 13.68
C GLY A 286 6.87 -20.27 13.48
N GLY A 287 8.02 -20.94 13.56
CA GLY A 287 9.32 -20.35 13.27
C GLY A 287 9.43 -19.82 11.84
N LEU A 288 9.01 -20.60 10.85
CA LEU A 288 8.96 -20.16 9.45
C LEU A 288 8.08 -18.91 9.29
N ALA A 289 6.86 -18.90 9.82
CA ALA A 289 5.95 -17.76 9.72
C ALA A 289 6.49 -16.51 10.45
N LEU A 290 7.13 -16.68 11.62
CA LEU A 290 7.80 -15.59 12.32
C LEU A 290 8.95 -15.02 11.49
N VAL A 291 9.79 -15.85 10.88
CA VAL A 291 10.86 -15.39 9.96
C VAL A 291 10.27 -14.67 8.74
N THR A 292 9.17 -15.18 8.16
CA THR A 292 8.50 -14.54 7.01
C THR A 292 7.99 -13.14 7.33
N VAL A 293 7.52 -12.89 8.55
CA VAL A 293 6.98 -11.59 8.99
C VAL A 293 8.07 -10.67 9.58
N ALA A 294 9.11 -11.21 10.20
CA ALA A 294 10.05 -10.45 11.03
C ALA A 294 11.42 -10.18 10.41
N TRP A 295 11.79 -10.83 9.30
CA TRP A 295 13.12 -10.67 8.72
C TRP A 295 13.26 -9.35 7.96
N SER A 296 14.22 -8.48 8.32
CA SER A 296 14.38 -7.15 7.71
C SER A 296 14.58 -7.22 6.19
N LYS A 297 15.29 -8.24 5.71
CA LYS A 297 15.50 -8.47 4.28
C LYS A 297 14.23 -8.87 3.52
N ALA A 298 13.23 -9.46 4.18
CA ALA A 298 11.91 -9.71 3.60
C ALA A 298 10.95 -8.52 3.75
N GLY A 299 11.34 -7.47 4.48
CA GLY A 299 10.49 -6.33 4.84
C GLY A 299 9.73 -6.57 6.13
N ALA A 300 10.49 -6.66 7.23
CA ALA A 300 10.00 -6.91 8.57
C ALA A 300 8.86 -5.98 9.01
N ASP A 301 7.84 -6.56 9.63
CA ASP A 301 6.88 -5.84 10.46
C ASP A 301 7.05 -6.22 11.94
N GLY A 302 7.40 -5.23 12.76
CA GLY A 302 7.54 -5.42 14.21
C GLY A 302 6.20 -5.67 14.90
N GLY A 303 5.11 -5.07 14.41
CA GLY A 303 3.76 -5.33 14.88
C GLY A 303 3.30 -6.73 14.50
N GLY A 304 3.48 -7.10 13.24
CA GLY A 304 3.22 -8.46 12.74
C GLY A 304 3.95 -9.55 13.52
N LEU A 305 5.24 -9.35 13.81
CA LEU A 305 6.04 -10.26 14.64
C LEU A 305 5.40 -10.50 16.02
N ILE A 306 5.03 -9.42 16.72
CA ILE A 306 4.41 -9.50 18.06
C ILE A 306 3.04 -10.21 17.98
N VAL A 307 2.23 -9.90 16.97
CA VAL A 307 0.92 -10.51 16.71
C VAL A 307 1.04 -12.02 16.49
N TYR A 308 1.97 -12.45 15.63
CA TYR A 308 2.19 -13.87 15.32
C TYR A 308 2.76 -14.63 16.52
N ALA A 309 3.71 -14.03 17.25
CA ALA A 309 4.29 -14.63 18.45
C ALA A 309 3.23 -14.80 19.55
N ALA A 310 2.37 -13.80 19.76
CA ALA A 310 1.25 -13.89 20.70
C ALA A 310 0.25 -14.99 20.32
N ALA A 311 -0.11 -15.10 19.03
CA ALA A 311 -0.99 -16.14 18.52
C ALA A 311 -0.43 -17.55 18.79
N LEU A 312 0.84 -17.77 18.43
CA LEU A 312 1.54 -19.05 18.62
C LEU A 312 1.72 -19.40 20.10
N ALA A 313 1.98 -18.42 20.97
CA ALA A 313 2.07 -18.61 22.41
C ALA A 313 0.74 -19.03 23.04
N VAL A 314 -0.39 -18.49 22.58
CA VAL A 314 -1.73 -18.94 23.00
C VAL A 314 -1.99 -20.38 22.54
N VAL A 315 -1.60 -20.75 21.32
CA VAL A 315 -1.70 -22.14 20.87
C VAL A 315 -0.85 -23.06 21.73
N LEU A 316 0.42 -22.71 22.02
CA LEU A 316 1.29 -23.48 22.92
C LEU A 316 0.66 -23.68 24.30
N LEU A 317 0.15 -22.62 24.92
CA LEU A 317 -0.52 -22.67 26.22
C LEU A 317 -1.78 -23.53 26.24
N ARG A 318 -2.51 -23.60 25.13
CA ARG A 318 -3.81 -24.29 25.02
C ARG A 318 -3.68 -25.72 24.48
N LEU A 319 -2.55 -26.09 23.88
CA LEU A 319 -2.19 -27.46 23.52
C LEU A 319 -1.58 -28.26 24.69
N ASP A 320 -1.06 -27.59 25.73
CA ASP A 320 -0.68 -28.24 26.99
C ASP A 320 -1.95 -28.74 27.71
N PRO A 321 -2.05 -30.03 28.10
CA PRO A 321 -3.21 -30.56 28.84
C PRO A 321 -3.38 -29.99 30.25
N ALA A 322 -2.37 -29.32 30.82
CA ALA A 322 -2.49 -28.66 32.12
C ALA A 322 -3.29 -27.35 32.04
N ARG A 323 -4.02 -27.01 33.12
CA ARG A 323 -4.88 -25.83 33.15
C ARG A 323 -4.07 -24.53 32.91
N VAL A 324 -4.59 -23.66 32.05
CA VAL A 324 -4.05 -22.30 31.88
C VAL A 324 -4.27 -21.53 33.17
N THR A 325 -3.17 -21.11 33.80
CA THR A 325 -3.16 -20.25 34.99
C THR A 325 -2.61 -18.87 34.64
N TRP A 326 -2.92 -17.85 35.45
CA TRP A 326 -2.40 -16.49 35.24
C TRP A 326 -0.86 -16.47 35.20
N ARG A 327 -0.18 -17.29 36.02
CA ARG A 327 1.28 -17.43 36.01
C ARG A 327 1.80 -17.94 34.67
N ARG A 328 1.16 -18.96 34.10
CA ARG A 328 1.53 -19.49 32.77
C ARG A 328 1.24 -18.49 31.66
N ALA A 329 0.14 -17.75 31.74
CA ALA A 329 -0.16 -16.66 30.81
C ALA A 329 0.88 -15.53 30.88
N ALA A 330 1.27 -15.10 32.08
CA ALA A 330 2.32 -14.10 32.28
C ALA A 330 3.70 -14.57 31.78
N LEU A 331 4.06 -15.83 32.05
CA LEU A 331 5.30 -16.43 31.53
C LEU A 331 5.31 -16.53 30.00
N ALA A 332 4.17 -16.85 29.38
CA ALA A 332 4.06 -16.86 27.92
C ALA A 332 4.17 -15.45 27.33
N ALA A 333 3.54 -14.43 27.96
CA ALA A 333 3.69 -13.04 27.54
C ALA A 333 5.15 -12.56 27.66
N ALA A 334 5.82 -12.86 28.78
CA ALA A 334 7.24 -12.59 28.95
C ALA A 334 8.11 -13.35 27.91
N GLY A 335 7.76 -14.60 27.60
CA GLY A 335 8.41 -15.39 26.55
C GLY A 335 8.24 -14.82 25.15
N VAL A 336 7.05 -14.27 24.83
CA VAL A 336 6.82 -13.53 23.57
C VAL A 336 7.70 -12.30 23.50
N ILE A 337 7.76 -11.49 24.56
CA ILE A 337 8.61 -10.30 24.63
C ILE A 337 10.09 -10.67 24.44
N ALA A 338 10.57 -11.70 25.15
CA ALA A 338 11.94 -12.20 25.04
C ALA A 338 12.26 -12.72 23.63
N LEU A 339 11.33 -13.46 23.00
CA LEU A 339 11.47 -13.95 21.63
C LEU A 339 11.52 -12.81 20.61
N VAL A 340 10.67 -11.79 20.76
CA VAL A 340 10.67 -10.59 19.91
C VAL A 340 12.02 -9.88 19.99
N PHE A 341 12.53 -9.59 21.19
CA PHE A 341 13.85 -8.97 21.35
C PHE A 341 15.00 -9.85 20.82
N ALA A 342 14.93 -11.17 21.03
CA ALA A 342 15.93 -12.09 20.50
C ALA A 342 15.95 -12.10 18.96
N LEU A 343 14.80 -12.14 18.30
CA LEU A 343 14.71 -12.12 16.84
C LEU A 343 15.16 -10.78 16.25
N VAL A 344 14.78 -9.65 16.86
CA VAL A 344 15.25 -8.31 16.45
C VAL A 344 16.77 -8.17 16.65
N GLY A 345 17.32 -8.70 17.75
CA GLY A 345 18.75 -8.72 18.02
C GLY A 345 19.54 -9.60 17.05
N ILE A 346 19.02 -10.78 16.70
CA ILE A 346 19.60 -11.68 15.69
C ILE A 346 19.58 -11.02 14.30
N ASP A 347 18.45 -10.41 13.91
CA ASP A 347 18.34 -9.70 12.63
C ASP A 347 19.36 -8.55 12.53
N ALA A 348 19.47 -7.72 13.58
CA ALA A 348 20.47 -6.66 13.65
C ALA A 348 21.92 -7.20 13.59
N ALA A 349 22.22 -8.28 14.31
CA ALA A 349 23.54 -8.92 14.29
C ALA A 349 23.90 -9.53 12.92
N LEU A 350 22.90 -9.92 12.12
CA LEU A 350 23.06 -10.39 10.73
C LEU A 350 23.10 -9.23 9.70
N GLY A 351 23.29 -7.99 10.16
CA GLY A 351 23.33 -6.79 9.33
C GLY A 351 21.96 -6.27 8.90
N GLY A 352 20.91 -6.60 9.65
CA GLY A 352 19.54 -6.14 9.43
C GLY A 352 19.34 -4.69 9.83
N ALA A 353 19.12 -3.83 8.82
CA ALA A 353 18.69 -2.45 9.00
C ALA A 353 17.21 -2.33 8.63
N GLY A 354 16.39 -1.89 9.60
CA GLY A 354 14.94 -1.73 9.41
C GLY A 354 14.33 -0.89 10.52
N HIS A 355 13.12 -0.38 10.31
CA HIS A 355 12.46 0.51 11.27
C HIS A 355 12.35 -0.11 12.68
N VAL A 356 12.16 -1.44 12.76
CA VAL A 356 12.09 -2.18 14.03
C VAL A 356 13.42 -2.19 14.77
N THR A 357 14.55 -2.45 14.08
CA THR A 357 15.88 -2.47 14.72
C THR A 357 16.29 -1.07 15.18
N HIS A 358 15.94 -0.03 14.40
CA HIS A 358 16.14 1.36 14.81
C HIS A 358 15.25 1.79 15.99
N ALA A 359 13.95 1.45 15.98
CA ALA A 359 13.03 1.82 17.05
C ALA A 359 13.41 1.17 18.40
N VAL A 360 13.85 -0.10 18.37
CA VAL A 360 14.38 -0.79 19.56
C VAL A 360 15.72 -0.21 19.99
N GLY A 361 16.61 0.11 19.05
CA GLY A 361 17.92 0.73 19.33
C GLY A 361 17.83 2.16 19.91
N GLY A 362 16.77 2.91 19.59
CA GLY A 362 16.50 4.26 20.12
C GLY A 362 16.01 4.30 21.58
N GLY A 363 15.70 3.13 22.17
CA GLY A 363 15.31 3.01 23.57
C GLY A 363 13.82 3.29 23.86
N PRO A 364 13.41 3.27 25.15
CA PRO A 364 11.99 3.27 25.51
C PRO A 364 11.19 4.51 25.07
N GLY A 365 11.86 5.67 24.92
CA GLY A 365 11.23 6.92 24.48
C GLY A 365 10.87 6.94 23.00
N SER A 366 11.66 6.30 22.12
CA SER A 366 11.29 6.16 20.70
C SER A 366 10.13 5.17 20.54
N LEU A 367 10.19 4.04 21.26
CA LEU A 367 9.13 3.03 21.24
C LEU A 367 7.76 3.57 21.69
N SER A 368 7.72 4.41 22.73
CA SER A 368 6.48 5.03 23.20
C SER A 368 5.95 6.11 22.25
N GLY A 369 6.84 6.88 21.61
CA GLY A 369 6.50 7.82 20.55
C GLY A 369 5.87 7.14 19.33
N ASP A 370 6.53 6.10 18.80
CA ASP A 370 6.04 5.32 17.66
C ASP A 370 4.69 4.65 17.96
N PHE A 371 4.52 4.11 19.17
CA PHE A 371 3.26 3.52 19.63
C PHE A 371 2.13 4.57 19.68
N GLY A 372 2.39 5.73 20.28
CA GLY A 372 1.41 6.83 20.34
C GLY A 372 1.01 7.35 18.95
N HIS A 373 1.97 7.47 18.04
CA HIS A 373 1.74 7.86 16.65
C HIS A 373 0.86 6.84 15.92
N ARG A 374 1.16 5.54 16.03
CA ARG A 374 0.35 4.45 15.44
C ARG A 374 -1.07 4.43 15.99
N LEU A 375 -1.25 4.62 17.30
CA LEU A 375 -2.58 4.69 17.92
C LEU A 375 -3.39 5.89 17.40
N HIS A 376 -2.74 7.03 17.18
CA HIS A 376 -3.39 8.22 16.62
C HIS A 376 -3.81 8.04 15.15
N ILE A 377 -2.95 7.42 14.32
CA ILE A 377 -3.33 7.00 12.95
C ILE A 377 -4.49 6.01 12.97
N SER A 378 -4.43 4.99 13.83
CA SER A 378 -5.52 4.02 14.01
C SER A 378 -6.85 4.70 14.34
N TRP A 379 -6.86 5.63 15.29
CA TRP A 379 -8.04 6.40 15.66
C TRP A 379 -8.57 7.25 14.49
N ALA A 380 -7.72 8.03 13.83
CA ALA A 380 -8.09 8.87 12.69
C ALA A 380 -8.61 8.03 11.51
N SER A 381 -8.03 6.85 11.28
CA SER A 381 -8.44 5.90 10.24
C SER A 381 -9.81 5.27 10.53
N ALA A 382 -10.06 4.84 11.77
CA ALA A 382 -11.33 4.27 12.20
C ALA A 382 -12.48 5.29 12.19
N THR A 383 -12.20 6.54 12.58
CA THR A 383 -13.21 7.63 12.69
C THR A 383 -13.39 8.44 11.40
N ARG A 384 -12.60 8.20 10.35
CA ARG A 384 -12.62 8.93 9.08
C ARG A 384 -13.99 9.06 8.42
N SER A 385 -14.88 8.08 8.57
CA SER A 385 -16.20 8.07 7.96
C SER A 385 -17.20 7.25 8.78
N ALA A 386 -18.50 7.53 8.62
CA ALA A 386 -19.56 6.73 9.21
C ALA A 386 -19.51 5.25 8.77
N VAL A 387 -19.05 4.99 7.54
CA VAL A 387 -18.86 3.63 7.00
C VAL A 387 -17.73 2.91 7.74
N ASN A 388 -16.59 3.58 7.97
CA ASN A 388 -15.47 3.00 8.72
C ASN A 388 -15.87 2.66 10.16
N ILE A 389 -16.59 3.57 10.83
CA ILE A 389 -17.12 3.38 12.19
C ILE A 389 -18.08 2.18 12.20
N PHE A 390 -19.04 2.12 11.27
CA PHE A 390 -19.99 1.01 11.17
C PHE A 390 -19.29 -0.33 10.93
N LEU A 391 -18.35 -0.41 9.98
CA LEU A 391 -17.61 -1.63 9.68
C LEU A 391 -16.77 -2.10 10.88
N PHE A 392 -16.13 -1.17 11.59
CA PHE A 392 -15.38 -1.49 12.81
C PHE A 392 -16.29 -2.02 13.91
N LEU A 393 -17.40 -1.34 14.22
CA LEU A 393 -18.33 -1.73 15.28
C LEU A 393 -19.06 -3.05 14.96
N ALA A 394 -19.48 -3.27 13.70
CA ALA A 394 -20.10 -4.52 13.29
C ALA A 394 -19.14 -5.72 13.40
N SER A 395 -17.88 -5.52 13.00
CA SER A 395 -16.82 -6.54 13.13
C SER A 395 -16.47 -6.81 14.60
N LEU A 396 -16.41 -5.75 15.43
CA LEU A 396 -16.21 -5.89 16.88
C LEU A 396 -17.36 -6.65 17.54
N ALA A 397 -18.61 -6.33 17.20
CA ALA A 397 -19.78 -7.04 17.70
C ALA A 397 -19.75 -8.54 17.31
N LEU A 398 -19.35 -8.87 16.08
CA LEU A 398 -19.14 -10.25 15.66
C LEU A 398 -18.01 -10.92 16.46
N LEU A 399 -16.88 -10.27 16.68
CA LEU A 399 -15.78 -10.82 17.50
C LEU A 399 -16.17 -11.02 18.96
N VAL A 400 -16.92 -10.10 19.56
CA VAL A 400 -17.47 -10.24 20.93
C VAL A 400 -18.46 -11.41 21.00
N TRP A 401 -19.33 -11.55 20.00
CA TRP A 401 -20.22 -12.71 19.87
C TRP A 401 -19.44 -14.03 19.73
N ILE A 402 -18.37 -14.09 18.92
CA ILE A 402 -17.51 -15.27 18.82
C ILE A 402 -16.81 -15.56 20.16
N GLY A 403 -16.23 -14.54 20.80
CA GLY A 403 -15.46 -14.68 22.04
C GLY A 403 -16.27 -15.01 23.31
N THR A 404 -17.58 -14.77 23.28
CA THR A 404 -18.52 -15.15 24.35
C THR A 404 -19.09 -16.56 24.17
N ARG A 405 -19.08 -17.12 22.96
CA ARG A 405 -19.54 -18.50 22.69
C ARG A 405 -18.67 -19.54 23.37
N ARG A 406 -19.31 -20.62 23.84
CA ARG A 406 -18.66 -21.80 24.44
C ARG A 406 -19.03 -23.05 23.64
N PRO A 407 -18.15 -24.07 23.56
CA PRO A 407 -16.78 -24.11 24.08
C PRO A 407 -15.82 -23.20 23.28
N ARG A 408 -14.94 -22.47 23.98
CA ARG A 408 -13.87 -21.67 23.35
C ARG A 408 -12.76 -22.59 22.86
N ARG A 409 -12.40 -22.43 21.59
CA ARG A 409 -11.51 -23.33 20.85
C ARG A 409 -10.10 -22.75 20.68
N VAL A 410 -9.12 -23.60 20.40
CA VAL A 410 -7.70 -23.22 20.47
C VAL A 410 -7.34 -22.18 19.42
N ALA A 411 -7.73 -22.42 18.15
CA ALA A 411 -7.42 -21.48 17.08
C ALA A 411 -8.19 -20.15 17.22
N VAL A 412 -9.44 -20.21 17.67
CA VAL A 412 -10.28 -19.02 17.91
C VAL A 412 -9.70 -18.16 19.05
N ASP A 413 -9.23 -18.77 20.14
CA ASP A 413 -8.58 -18.03 21.23
C ASP A 413 -7.29 -17.35 20.79
N ALA A 414 -6.45 -18.07 20.03
CA ALA A 414 -5.23 -17.52 19.48
C ALA A 414 -5.50 -16.35 18.52
N MET A 415 -6.50 -16.47 17.64
CA MET A 415 -6.90 -15.41 16.72
C MET A 415 -7.46 -14.19 17.47
N LEU A 416 -8.29 -14.38 18.51
CA LEU A 416 -8.83 -13.27 19.30
C LEU A 416 -7.72 -12.50 20.04
N VAL A 417 -6.71 -13.19 20.59
CA VAL A 417 -5.56 -12.54 21.21
C VAL A 417 -4.68 -11.85 20.16
N ALA A 418 -4.43 -12.48 19.01
CA ALA A 418 -3.69 -11.89 17.91
C ALA A 418 -4.33 -10.57 17.43
N LEU A 419 -5.65 -10.53 17.30
CA LEU A 419 -6.40 -9.33 16.91
C LEU A 419 -6.38 -8.25 18.00
N ALA A 420 -6.52 -8.61 19.28
CA ALA A 420 -6.39 -7.67 20.38
C ALA A 420 -5.00 -7.03 20.44
N VAL A 421 -3.94 -7.82 20.19
CA VAL A 421 -2.56 -7.32 20.07
C VAL A 421 -2.40 -6.45 18.82
N SER A 422 -2.93 -6.88 17.68
CA SER A 422 -2.81 -6.14 16.40
C SER A 422 -3.48 -4.77 16.47
N LEU A 423 -4.63 -4.65 17.14
CA LEU A 423 -5.30 -3.35 17.37
C LEU A 423 -4.50 -2.39 18.26
N LEU A 424 -3.47 -2.87 18.98
CA LEU A 424 -2.55 -2.03 19.75
C LEU A 424 -1.30 -1.65 18.94
N VAL A 425 -0.75 -2.56 18.12
CA VAL A 425 0.56 -2.37 17.45
C VAL A 425 0.49 -1.97 15.97
N ASN A 426 -0.66 -2.15 15.32
CA ASN A 426 -0.88 -1.86 13.89
C ASN A 426 -1.79 -0.63 13.69
N ASP A 427 -1.66 0.00 12.52
CA ASP A 427 -2.22 1.32 12.16
C ASP A 427 -3.46 1.26 11.22
N THR A 428 -3.95 0.07 10.90
CA THR A 428 -5.08 -0.16 9.97
C THR A 428 -6.25 -0.93 10.63
N PRO A 429 -6.88 -0.39 11.68
CA PRO A 429 -7.74 -1.15 12.59
C PRO A 429 -9.00 -1.69 11.93
N VAL A 430 -9.56 -0.99 10.92
CA VAL A 430 -10.76 -1.42 10.18
C VAL A 430 -10.48 -2.64 9.31
N GLU A 431 -9.33 -2.69 8.63
CA GLU A 431 -8.93 -3.85 7.81
C GLU A 431 -8.62 -5.06 8.71
N VAL A 432 -7.88 -4.83 9.81
CA VAL A 432 -7.51 -5.86 10.80
C VAL A 432 -8.76 -6.47 11.45
N ILE A 433 -9.68 -5.65 11.95
CA ILE A 433 -10.86 -6.17 12.65
C ILE A 433 -11.84 -6.88 11.71
N GLY A 434 -12.01 -6.38 10.47
CA GLY A 434 -12.91 -6.96 9.48
C GLY A 434 -12.42 -8.32 8.97
N LEU A 435 -11.17 -8.38 8.48
CA LEU A 435 -10.56 -9.65 8.07
C LEU A 435 -10.42 -10.61 9.25
N GLY A 436 -10.08 -10.08 10.43
CA GLY A 436 -10.00 -10.84 11.67
C GLY A 436 -11.31 -11.50 12.07
N ALA A 437 -12.44 -10.79 11.96
CA ALA A 437 -13.76 -11.33 12.26
C ALA A 437 -14.16 -12.46 11.29
N LEU A 438 -13.85 -12.32 9.99
CA LEU A 438 -14.08 -13.39 9.00
C LEU A 438 -13.15 -14.60 9.21
N GLY A 439 -11.87 -14.36 9.56
CA GLY A 439 -10.93 -15.41 9.94
C GLY A 439 -11.38 -16.18 11.18
N CYS A 440 -11.83 -15.47 12.22
CA CYS A 440 -12.44 -16.06 13.42
C CYS A 440 -13.70 -16.87 13.08
N LEU A 441 -14.56 -16.39 12.18
CA LEU A 441 -15.76 -17.12 11.74
C LEU A 441 -15.40 -18.42 11.01
N ALA A 442 -14.40 -18.37 10.12
CA ALA A 442 -13.89 -19.56 9.45
C ALA A 442 -13.29 -20.57 10.44
N LEU A 443 -12.44 -20.12 11.38
CA LEU A 443 -11.87 -20.98 12.43
C LEU A 443 -12.95 -21.61 13.34
N LEU A 444 -13.97 -20.83 13.72
CA LEU A 444 -15.12 -21.29 14.51
C LEU A 444 -15.95 -22.36 13.78
N ARG A 445 -15.98 -22.36 12.44
CA ARG A 445 -16.66 -23.39 11.63
C ARG A 445 -15.73 -24.49 11.10
N PHE A 446 -14.40 -24.33 11.24
CA PHE A 446 -13.37 -25.29 10.82
C PHE A 446 -13.08 -26.39 11.86
N GLU A 447 -12.97 -26.01 13.13
CA GLU A 447 -12.64 -26.90 14.24
C GLU A 447 -13.83 -27.76 14.84
N PRO A 448 -15.01 -27.97 14.20
CA PRO A 448 -15.99 -28.97 14.68
C PRO A 448 -15.64 -30.44 14.40
N VAL A 449 -14.59 -30.73 13.61
CA VAL A 449 -14.30 -32.08 13.10
C VAL A 449 -12.95 -32.59 13.60
N ASP A 450 -12.96 -33.80 14.15
CA ASP A 450 -11.82 -34.64 14.57
C ASP A 450 -10.99 -34.20 15.80
N SER A 451 -11.64 -34.14 16.96
CA SER A 451 -10.97 -34.19 18.28
C SER A 451 -10.47 -35.60 18.66
N ARG A 452 -9.64 -36.22 17.80
CA ARG A 452 -8.74 -37.39 18.02
C ARG A 452 -7.79 -37.45 16.80
N PRO A 453 -6.48 -37.10 16.89
CA PRO A 453 -5.54 -37.88 17.72
C PRO A 453 -4.35 -37.06 18.28
N MET A 454 -4.42 -36.63 19.55
CA MET A 454 -3.29 -35.96 20.24
C MET A 454 -2.62 -36.87 21.28
N ARG A 455 -1.82 -37.84 20.81
CA ARG A 455 -0.75 -38.51 21.57
C ARG A 455 0.27 -39.06 20.56
N ARG A 456 1.57 -38.97 20.89
CA ARG A 456 2.75 -39.33 20.05
C ARG A 456 3.10 -38.32 18.95
N GLY A 457 3.83 -37.25 19.34
CA GLY A 457 4.39 -36.28 18.40
C GLY A 457 5.49 -35.38 18.96
N ALA A 458 6.09 -35.74 20.11
CA ALA A 458 7.00 -34.88 20.87
C ALA A 458 8.49 -35.26 20.76
N VAL A 459 8.84 -36.33 20.02
CA VAL A 459 10.22 -36.88 20.00
C VAL A 459 10.94 -36.63 18.67
N LEU A 460 10.23 -36.33 17.57
CA LEU A 460 10.86 -36.16 16.25
C LEU A 460 11.34 -34.72 15.95
N THR A 461 10.85 -33.72 16.70
CA THR A 461 11.10 -32.29 16.40
C THR A 461 12.54 -31.85 16.68
N ALA A 462 13.29 -32.60 17.49
CA ALA A 462 14.68 -32.27 17.85
C ALA A 462 15.68 -32.49 16.71
N VAL A 463 15.38 -33.38 15.74
CA VAL A 463 16.33 -33.77 14.69
C VAL A 463 16.27 -32.82 13.48
N CYS A 464 15.09 -32.29 13.14
CA CYS A 464 14.95 -31.41 11.97
C CYS A 464 15.48 -29.98 12.19
N ALA A 465 15.54 -29.50 13.45
CA ALA A 465 16.06 -28.17 13.76
C ALA A 465 17.57 -28.04 13.44
N ALA A 466 18.34 -29.12 13.58
CA ALA A 466 19.76 -29.15 13.24
C ALA A 466 20.02 -29.12 11.72
N ALA A 467 19.11 -29.65 10.90
CA ALA A 467 19.28 -29.73 9.45
C ALA A 467 19.05 -28.38 8.73
N VAL A 468 18.14 -27.54 9.24
CA VAL A 468 17.81 -26.24 8.62
C VAL A 468 18.92 -25.21 8.82
N LEU A 469 19.68 -25.29 9.93
CA LEU A 469 20.84 -24.44 10.19
C LEU A 469 22.07 -24.78 9.33
N ALA A 470 22.10 -25.95 8.68
CA ALA A 470 23.24 -26.42 7.90
C ALA A 470 23.16 -26.09 6.38
N LEU A 471 22.04 -25.56 5.89
CA LEU A 471 21.79 -25.29 4.46
C LEU A 471 21.92 -23.80 4.07
N ALA A 472 22.43 -22.96 4.97
CA ALA A 472 22.59 -21.52 4.77
C ALA A 472 24.03 -21.08 4.39
N ALA A 473 24.89 -22.02 3.96
CA ALA A 473 26.26 -21.74 3.56
C ALA A 473 26.69 -22.53 2.31
N CYS A 474 27.48 -21.87 1.46
CA CYS A 474 28.11 -22.33 0.20
C CYS A 474 27.23 -22.38 -1.06
N GLY A 475 27.65 -21.62 -2.09
CA GLY A 475 27.10 -21.65 -3.46
C GLY A 475 27.29 -20.32 -4.21
N SER A 476 28.36 -20.20 -5.00
CA SER A 476 28.72 -18.99 -5.77
C SER A 476 28.85 -19.25 -7.29
N GLU A 477 28.73 -18.16 -8.08
CA GLU A 477 29.07 -18.02 -9.52
C GLU A 477 28.06 -18.51 -10.60
N GLY A 478 28.04 -17.83 -11.77
CA GLY A 478 27.55 -18.43 -13.05
C GLY A 478 26.54 -17.63 -13.93
N VAL A 479 26.99 -16.56 -14.58
CA VAL A 479 26.28 -15.65 -15.53
C VAL A 479 25.56 -16.31 -16.74
N THR A 480 24.41 -15.77 -17.22
CA THR A 480 24.14 -15.37 -18.65
C THR A 480 22.73 -14.79 -18.93
N THR A 481 22.59 -14.05 -20.04
CA THR A 481 21.50 -13.13 -20.41
C THR A 481 20.69 -13.55 -21.64
N ALA A 482 19.47 -13.01 -21.79
CA ALA A 482 18.77 -12.89 -23.08
C ALA A 482 17.76 -11.71 -23.09
N THR A 483 17.70 -10.98 -24.19
CA THR A 483 16.77 -9.85 -24.51
C THR A 483 16.43 -9.89 -26.01
N PRO A 484 15.57 -9.01 -26.55
CA PRO A 484 14.15 -8.81 -26.26
C PRO A 484 13.29 -8.89 -27.56
N ASN A 485 12.02 -8.48 -27.54
CA ASN A 485 11.35 -7.97 -28.75
C ASN A 485 10.21 -6.98 -28.40
N THR A 486 10.00 -6.00 -29.29
CA THR A 486 9.21 -4.77 -29.03
C THR A 486 7.96 -4.69 -29.91
N VAL A 487 6.86 -4.12 -29.39
CA VAL A 487 5.70 -3.68 -30.18
C VAL A 487 5.42 -2.21 -29.88
N VAL A 488 5.15 -1.40 -30.91
CA VAL A 488 4.94 0.05 -30.82
C VAL A 488 3.49 0.38 -31.22
N GLY A 489 2.86 1.30 -30.48
CA GLY A 489 1.57 1.90 -30.83
C GLY A 489 1.48 3.33 -30.29
N THR A 490 0.97 4.25 -31.10
CA THR A 490 0.94 5.70 -30.81
C THR A 490 -0.45 6.14 -30.34
N VAL A 491 -0.55 6.98 -29.31
CA VAL A 491 -1.81 7.54 -28.81
C VAL A 491 -1.79 9.07 -28.87
N LYS A 492 -2.91 9.66 -29.32
CA LYS A 492 -3.14 11.09 -29.57
C LYS A 492 -3.20 11.89 -28.26
N GLN A 493 -2.55 13.05 -28.22
CA GLN A 493 -2.49 13.94 -27.05
C GLN A 493 -3.79 14.77 -26.91
N GLU A 494 -4.35 14.88 -25.70
CA GLU A 494 -5.54 15.72 -25.44
C GLU A 494 -5.21 17.23 -25.42
N ALA A 495 -6.22 18.05 -25.75
CA ALA A 495 -6.07 19.51 -25.83
C ALA A 495 -5.92 20.17 -24.44
N PRO A 496 -4.94 21.09 -24.23
CA PRO A 496 -4.62 21.66 -22.91
C PRO A 496 -5.82 22.32 -22.18
N GLY A 497 -6.70 23.02 -22.91
CA GLY A 497 -7.84 23.72 -22.31
C GLY A 497 -8.86 22.82 -21.61
N LYS A 498 -8.92 21.52 -21.94
CA LYS A 498 -9.77 20.54 -21.23
C LYS A 498 -9.36 20.38 -19.77
N ALA A 499 -8.05 20.35 -19.50
CA ALA A 499 -7.54 20.25 -18.13
C ALA A 499 -7.87 21.50 -17.30
N ILE A 500 -7.84 22.68 -17.93
CA ILE A 500 -8.18 23.97 -17.31
C ILE A 500 -9.68 24.01 -16.99
N PHE A 501 -10.54 23.62 -17.95
CA PHE A 501 -11.99 23.54 -17.76
C PHE A 501 -12.38 22.70 -16.52
N THR A 502 -11.78 21.52 -16.37
CA THR A 502 -12.04 20.63 -15.23
C THR A 502 -11.46 21.21 -13.93
N THR A 503 -10.24 21.76 -13.97
CA THR A 503 -9.53 22.25 -12.78
C THR A 503 -10.14 23.54 -12.21
N GLN A 504 -10.68 24.41 -13.06
CA GLN A 504 -11.40 25.63 -12.65
C GLN A 504 -12.86 25.36 -12.22
N GLY A 505 -13.30 24.10 -12.24
CA GLY A 505 -14.62 23.68 -11.79
C GLY A 505 -15.75 24.03 -12.77
N CYS A 506 -15.47 24.37 -14.02
CA CYS A 506 -16.48 24.82 -14.98
C CYS A 506 -17.60 23.78 -15.17
N GLY A 507 -17.24 22.49 -15.20
CA GLY A 507 -18.19 21.37 -15.33
C GLY A 507 -19.15 21.17 -14.14
N ALA A 508 -18.88 21.78 -12.98
CA ALA A 508 -19.79 21.74 -11.82
C ALA A 508 -21.01 22.65 -12.00
N CYS A 509 -20.86 23.73 -12.79
CA CYS A 509 -21.94 24.66 -13.09
C CYS A 509 -22.49 24.52 -14.51
N HIS A 510 -21.70 24.01 -15.46
CA HIS A 510 -22.05 23.97 -16.89
C HIS A 510 -22.00 22.55 -17.49
N THR A 511 -22.85 22.28 -18.48
CA THR A 511 -22.71 21.15 -19.40
C THR A 511 -21.73 21.52 -20.52
N TYR A 512 -20.86 20.57 -20.89
CA TYR A 512 -20.03 20.68 -22.09
C TYR A 512 -19.55 19.30 -22.55
N ALA A 513 -20.11 18.74 -23.62
CA ALA A 513 -19.83 17.37 -24.05
C ALA A 513 -18.33 17.09 -24.33
N PRO A 514 -17.55 18.01 -24.95
CA PRO A 514 -16.11 17.81 -25.16
C PRO A 514 -15.26 17.76 -23.89
N ALA A 515 -15.76 18.28 -22.75
CA ALA A 515 -15.09 18.12 -21.46
C ALA A 515 -15.25 16.71 -20.87
N GLY A 516 -16.20 15.92 -21.37
CA GLY A 516 -16.45 14.55 -20.95
C GLY A 516 -17.62 14.41 -19.95
N PRO A 517 -17.85 13.20 -19.42
CA PRO A 517 -19.08 12.84 -18.70
C PRO A 517 -19.26 13.53 -17.35
N ASP A 518 -18.25 14.24 -16.85
CA ASP A 518 -18.26 14.93 -15.55
C ASP A 518 -18.74 16.39 -15.67
N ALA A 519 -18.81 16.95 -16.88
CA ALA A 519 -19.35 18.28 -17.16
C ALA A 519 -20.89 18.23 -17.28
N LYS A 520 -21.58 18.20 -16.14
CA LYS A 520 -23.04 18.01 -16.03
C LYS A 520 -23.77 19.10 -15.24
N GLY A 521 -23.08 20.16 -14.84
CA GLY A 521 -23.70 21.27 -14.11
C GLY A 521 -24.79 21.98 -14.93
N THR A 522 -25.90 22.33 -14.29
CA THR A 522 -27.03 23.05 -14.92
C THR A 522 -27.32 24.40 -14.26
N ILE A 523 -26.41 24.85 -13.37
CA ILE A 523 -26.49 26.12 -12.64
C ILE A 523 -26.21 27.30 -13.60
N GLY A 524 -25.33 27.08 -14.59
CA GLY A 524 -25.02 27.98 -15.69
C GLY A 524 -25.44 27.40 -17.05
N PRO A 525 -25.34 28.21 -18.12
CA PRO A 525 -25.76 27.84 -19.47
C PRO A 525 -24.95 26.70 -20.10
N ASP A 526 -25.61 25.95 -20.97
CA ASP A 526 -25.06 24.82 -21.71
C ASP A 526 -24.00 25.25 -22.75
N LEU A 527 -22.74 24.91 -22.52
CA LEU A 527 -21.63 25.49 -23.28
C LEU A 527 -21.48 24.90 -24.69
N ASP A 528 -22.13 23.78 -24.99
CA ASP A 528 -22.26 23.29 -26.37
C ASP A 528 -23.07 24.28 -27.25
N LYS A 529 -23.79 25.22 -26.63
CA LYS A 529 -24.56 26.29 -27.30
C LYS A 529 -23.87 27.67 -27.28
N LEU A 530 -22.61 27.77 -26.85
CA LEU A 530 -21.84 29.05 -26.86
C LEU A 530 -21.94 29.87 -28.17
N PRO A 531 -21.92 29.27 -29.38
CA PRO A 531 -22.12 30.01 -30.63
C PRO A 531 -23.49 30.71 -30.73
N GLN A 532 -24.55 30.11 -30.17
CA GLN A 532 -25.90 30.66 -30.18
C GLN A 532 -26.01 31.85 -29.21
N TYR A 533 -25.42 31.73 -28.01
CA TYR A 533 -25.41 32.81 -27.02
C TYR A 533 -24.60 34.02 -27.50
N ALA A 534 -23.45 33.80 -28.16
CA ALA A 534 -22.66 34.86 -28.75
C ALA A 534 -23.46 35.66 -29.81
N GLN A 535 -24.23 34.96 -30.65
CA GLN A 535 -25.13 35.60 -31.63
C GLN A 535 -26.26 36.40 -30.96
N GLN A 536 -26.90 35.86 -29.92
CA GLN A 536 -27.93 36.58 -29.15
C GLN A 536 -27.36 37.83 -28.46
N ALA A 537 -26.14 37.75 -27.94
CA ALA A 537 -25.38 38.86 -27.37
C ALA A 537 -24.81 39.85 -28.41
N LYS A 538 -25.04 39.59 -29.72
CA LYS A 538 -24.51 40.33 -30.87
C LYS A 538 -22.98 40.52 -30.84
N GLN A 539 -22.26 39.49 -30.40
CA GLN A 539 -20.79 39.51 -30.22
C GLN A 539 -20.11 38.34 -30.95
N PRO A 540 -18.86 38.50 -31.43
CA PRO A 540 -18.08 37.39 -31.98
C PRO A 540 -17.72 36.36 -30.90
N LEU A 541 -17.73 35.06 -31.26
CA LEU A 541 -17.64 33.94 -30.31
C LEU A 541 -16.43 33.99 -29.35
N LYS A 542 -15.18 34.09 -29.85
CA LYS A 542 -14.00 34.12 -28.98
C LYS A 542 -14.01 35.34 -28.02
N PRO A 543 -14.16 36.59 -28.49
CA PRO A 543 -14.34 37.76 -27.62
C PRO A 543 -15.47 37.63 -26.60
N PHE A 544 -16.62 37.06 -26.99
CA PHE A 544 -17.74 36.80 -26.09
C PHE A 544 -17.34 35.86 -24.95
N VAL A 545 -16.77 34.69 -25.26
CA VAL A 545 -16.32 33.71 -24.25
C VAL A 545 -15.24 34.29 -23.34
N THR A 546 -14.22 34.96 -23.90
CA THR A 546 -13.18 35.63 -23.10
C THR A 546 -13.79 36.66 -22.14
N LYS A 547 -14.74 37.48 -22.61
CA LYS A 547 -15.40 38.49 -21.80
C LYS A 547 -16.27 37.88 -20.70
N SER A 548 -17.03 36.82 -21.00
CA SER A 548 -17.83 36.09 -20.00
C SER A 548 -16.97 35.40 -18.94
N ILE A 549 -15.75 34.96 -19.26
CA ILE A 549 -14.82 34.39 -18.27
C ILE A 549 -14.21 35.50 -17.39
N VAL A 550 -13.71 36.58 -17.99
CA VAL A 550 -12.99 37.63 -17.24
C VAL A 550 -13.93 38.60 -16.51
N ASN A 551 -15.13 38.83 -17.04
CA ASN A 551 -16.14 39.71 -16.47
C ASN A 551 -17.54 39.09 -16.62
N PRO A 552 -17.90 38.10 -15.79
CA PRO A 552 -19.13 37.32 -15.96
C PRO A 552 -20.44 38.13 -15.86
N GLU A 553 -20.45 39.24 -15.13
CA GLU A 553 -21.65 40.10 -15.04
C GLU A 553 -21.83 41.02 -16.24
N ALA A 554 -20.88 41.08 -17.18
CA ALA A 554 -21.00 41.92 -18.38
C ALA A 554 -22.03 41.38 -19.40
N TYR A 555 -22.37 40.09 -19.31
CA TYR A 555 -23.48 39.45 -20.01
C TYR A 555 -23.85 38.15 -19.30
N VAL A 556 -25.06 38.11 -18.71
CA VAL A 556 -25.65 36.89 -18.16
C VAL A 556 -26.73 36.41 -19.13
N GLN A 557 -26.66 35.14 -19.53
CA GLN A 557 -27.61 34.55 -20.46
C GLN A 557 -29.04 34.58 -19.87
N PRO A 558 -30.06 35.07 -20.59
CA PRO A 558 -31.44 35.06 -20.11
C PRO A 558 -31.89 33.68 -19.61
N GLY A 559 -32.50 33.66 -18.43
CA GLY A 559 -32.92 32.43 -17.73
C GLY A 559 -31.93 31.91 -16.67
N TYR A 560 -30.73 32.49 -16.55
CA TYR A 560 -29.72 32.10 -15.57
C TYR A 560 -29.50 33.17 -14.47
N PRO A 561 -29.10 32.76 -13.25
CA PRO A 561 -28.97 33.67 -12.11
C PRO A 561 -27.72 34.56 -12.19
N HIS A 562 -27.89 35.85 -11.86
CA HIS A 562 -26.81 36.83 -11.72
C HIS A 562 -25.92 36.58 -10.50
N ASN A 563 -24.66 37.02 -10.56
CA ASN A 563 -23.63 36.91 -9.50
C ASN A 563 -23.30 35.48 -9.06
N VAL A 564 -23.63 34.46 -9.86
CA VAL A 564 -23.32 33.05 -9.56
C VAL A 564 -22.00 32.60 -10.19
N MET A 565 -21.62 33.13 -11.35
CA MET A 565 -20.33 32.78 -11.98
C MET A 565 -19.17 33.54 -11.30
N PRO A 566 -18.15 32.84 -10.74
CA PRO A 566 -17.07 33.47 -9.99
C PRO A 566 -16.30 34.54 -10.77
N LYS A 567 -16.24 35.76 -10.20
CA LYS A 567 -15.45 36.89 -10.73
C LYS A 567 -13.93 36.65 -10.63
N SER A 568 -13.50 35.63 -9.88
CA SER A 568 -12.09 35.22 -9.75
C SER A 568 -11.48 34.70 -11.05
N TYR A 569 -12.27 34.28 -12.04
CA TYR A 569 -11.71 33.82 -13.32
C TYR A 569 -11.04 34.94 -14.15
N GLY A 570 -11.28 36.22 -13.79
CA GLY A 570 -10.50 37.34 -14.32
C GLY A 570 -9.02 37.35 -13.92
N SER A 571 -8.59 36.52 -12.96
CA SER A 571 -7.17 36.34 -12.59
C SER A 571 -6.50 35.10 -13.20
N LEU A 572 -7.13 34.45 -14.18
CA LEU A 572 -6.48 33.39 -14.96
C LEU A 572 -5.25 33.95 -15.70
N SER A 573 -4.20 33.14 -15.86
CA SER A 573 -3.05 33.55 -16.65
C SER A 573 -3.46 33.74 -18.12
N ALA A 574 -2.76 34.62 -18.85
CA ALA A 574 -3.09 34.89 -20.25
C ALA A 574 -3.01 33.63 -21.14
N SER A 575 -2.11 32.69 -20.82
CA SER A 575 -2.04 31.38 -21.46
C SER A 575 -3.22 30.48 -21.09
N ASP A 576 -3.57 30.39 -19.81
CA ASP A 576 -4.67 29.51 -19.37
C ASP A 576 -6.02 29.98 -19.92
N LEU A 577 -6.25 31.29 -19.89
CA LEU A 577 -7.44 31.92 -20.45
C LEU A 577 -7.53 31.66 -21.96
N LYS A 578 -6.42 31.83 -22.69
CA LYS A 578 -6.37 31.56 -24.13
C LYS A 578 -6.67 30.09 -24.44
N ASP A 579 -6.03 29.15 -23.75
CA ASP A 579 -6.17 27.73 -24.05
C ASP A 579 -7.56 27.19 -23.63
N LEU A 580 -8.14 27.73 -22.55
CA LEU A 580 -9.54 27.48 -22.18
C LEU A 580 -10.53 28.03 -23.21
N VAL A 581 -10.33 29.27 -23.68
CA VAL A 581 -11.16 29.87 -24.74
C VAL A 581 -11.03 29.08 -26.05
N ASP A 582 -9.82 28.67 -26.44
CA ASP A 582 -9.58 27.87 -27.64
C ASP A 582 -10.26 26.49 -27.54
N PHE A 583 -10.24 25.84 -26.38
CA PHE A 583 -10.97 24.59 -26.13
C PHE A 583 -12.50 24.78 -26.22
N LEU A 584 -13.04 25.88 -25.69
CA LEU A 584 -14.48 26.17 -25.70
C LEU A 584 -15.03 26.65 -27.05
N THR A 585 -14.17 27.04 -27.99
CA THR A 585 -14.58 27.71 -29.24
C THR A 585 -14.07 27.06 -30.52
N THR A 586 -13.19 26.06 -30.41
CA THR A 586 -12.68 25.28 -31.54
C THR A 586 -13.36 23.91 -31.55
N PRO A 587 -13.79 23.37 -32.72
CA PRO A 587 -14.30 22.00 -32.80
C PRO A 587 -13.29 20.99 -32.26
N GLN A 588 -13.72 20.15 -31.32
CA GLN A 588 -12.93 19.05 -30.78
C GLN A 588 -13.27 17.77 -31.56
N GLY A 589 -12.27 17.08 -32.10
CA GLY A 589 -12.45 15.95 -33.03
C GLY A 589 -11.53 14.75 -32.78
#